data_AF-A0A179T226-F1
#
_entry.id   AF-A0A179T226-F1
#
_cell.length_a   1.000
_cell.length_b   1.000
_cell.length_c   1.000
_cell.angle_alpha   90.00
_cell.angle_beta   90.00
_cell.angle_gamma   90.00
#
_symmetry.space_group_name_H-M   'P 1'
#
loop_
_entity.id
_entity.type
_entity.pdbx_description
1 polymer ?
#
loop_
_entity_poly.entity_id
_entity_poly.type
_entity_poly.pdbx_seq_one_letter_code
_entity_poly.pdbx_strand_id
1 'polypeptide(L)' 'MNEEELSLGPMIIIGHYINVKVYTTEELTEDQKLQKIREIHSKMVSALPRYQIDVDLDVK' A
#
# COMPACT_ATOMS: atom_id res chain seq x y z
N MET A 1 1.31 3.01 -15.34
CA MET A 1 1.27 3.56 -13.97
C MET A 1 2.70 3.89 -13.61
N ASN A 2 3.02 5.17 -13.41
CA ASN A 2 4.36 5.56 -13.01
C ASN A 2 4.52 5.20 -11.53
N GLU A 3 5.27 4.12 -11.28
CA GLU A 3 5.67 3.73 -9.92
C GLU A 3 6.59 4.78 -9.27
N GLU A 4 7.01 5.79 -10.03
CA GLU A 4 7.84 6.92 -9.60
C GLU A 4 7.19 7.81 -8.53
N GLU A 5 5.86 7.79 -8.40
CA GLU A 5 5.13 8.62 -7.43
C GLU A 5 4.80 7.89 -6.12
N LEU A 6 5.16 6.60 -6.00
CA LEU A 6 4.95 5.81 -4.78
C LEU A 6 6.27 5.57 -4.06
N SER A 7 6.28 5.78 -2.75
CA SER A 7 7.41 5.45 -1.89
C SER A 7 6.99 4.62 -0.70
N LEU A 8 7.84 3.68 -0.29
CA LEU A 8 7.60 2.84 0.86
C LEU A 8 7.98 3.57 2.15
N GLY A 9 7.04 3.58 3.10
CA GLY A 9 7.24 4.01 4.46
C GLY A 9 7.64 2.88 5.40
N PRO A 10 7.48 3.07 6.72
CA PRO A 10 7.70 2.03 7.70
C PRO A 10 6.86 0.78 7.41
N MET A 11 7.45 -0.38 7.65
CA MET A 11 6.79 -1.68 7.57
C MET A 11 6.91 -2.38 8.92
N ILE A 12 5.79 -2.86 9.44
CA ILE A 12 5.72 -3.62 10.69
C ILE A 12 5.32 -5.05 10.33
N ILE A 13 6.11 -6.03 10.78
CA ILE A 13 5.83 -7.46 10.59
C ILE A 13 5.64 -8.10 11.96
N ILE A 14 4.48 -8.72 12.18
CA ILE A 14 4.14 -9.47 13.40
C ILE A 14 3.62 -10.84 13.00
N GLY A 15 4.48 -11.86 13.07
CA GLY A 15 4.14 -13.22 12.64
C GLY A 15 3.78 -13.27 11.16
N HIS A 16 2.53 -13.59 10.84
CA HIS A 16 1.99 -13.64 9.47
C HIS A 16 1.28 -12.34 9.05
N TYR A 17 1.23 -11.34 9.92
CA TYR A 17 0.64 -10.04 9.63
C TYR A 17 1.71 -9.04 9.22
N ILE A 18 1.45 -8.28 8.17
CA ILE A 18 2.29 -7.19 7.66
C ILE A 18 1.43 -5.94 7.57
N ASN A 19 1.88 -4.84 8.18
CA ASN A 19 1.35 -3.52 7.92
C ASN A 19 2.39 -2.69 7.17
N VAL A 20 2.01 -2.12 6.03
CA VAL A 20 2.89 -1.30 5.20
C VAL A 20 2.29 0.09 5.05
N LYS A 21 3.08 1.10 5.38
CA LYS A 21 2.75 2.49 5.01
C LYS A 21 3.33 2.81 3.65
N VAL A 22 2.53 3.40 2.77
CA VAL A 22 2.90 3.83 1.42
C VAL A 22 2.61 5.31 1.31
N TYR A 23 3.55 6.07 0.75
CA TYR A 23 3.39 7.48 0.50
C TYR A 23 3.26 7.75 -0.99
N THR A 24 2.36 8.67 -1.34
CA THR A 24 2.17 9.16 -2.71
C THR A 24 2.31 10.67 -2.76
N THR A 25 2.89 11.20 -3.84
CA THR A 25 2.90 12.65 -4.13
C THR A 25 1.68 13.09 -4.94
N GLU A 26 0.88 12.14 -5.45
CA GLU A 26 -0.37 12.43 -6.15
C GLU A 26 -1.43 12.99 -5.20
N GLU A 27 -2.09 14.07 -5.63
CA GLU A 27 -3.34 14.53 -5.01
C GLU A 27 -4.47 13.58 -5.42
N LEU A 28 -5.00 12.84 -4.44
CA LEU A 28 -6.05 11.84 -4.66
C LEU A 28 -7.32 12.24 -3.92
N THR A 29 -8.47 12.04 -4.55
CA THR A 29 -9.75 12.02 -3.84
C THR A 29 -9.86 10.78 -2.96
N GLU A 30 -10.79 10.76 -2.00
CA GLU A 30 -11.04 9.58 -1.14
C GLU A 30 -11.32 8.31 -1.96
N ASP A 31 -12.12 8.42 -3.03
CA ASP A 31 -12.42 7.28 -3.91
C ASP A 31 -11.18 6.78 -4.65
N GLN A 32 -10.35 7.69 -5.16
CA GLN A 32 -9.09 7.33 -5.83
C GLN A 32 -8.09 6.71 -4.85
N LYS A 33 -8.03 7.23 -3.62
CA LYS A 33 -7.20 6.70 -2.54
C LYS A 33 -7.60 5.26 -2.22
N LEU A 34 -8.89 5.00 -2.06
CA LEU A 34 -9.42 3.65 -1.81
C LEU A 34 -9.14 2.69 -2.97
N GLN A 35 -9.31 3.14 -4.21
CA GLN A 35 -8.97 2.33 -5.38
C GLN A 35 -7.48 1.97 -5.38
N LYS A 36 -6.61 2.95 -5.12
CA LYS A 36 -5.16 2.74 -5.13
C LYS A 36 -4.68 1.84 -4.00
N ILE A 37 -5.27 1.96 -2.80
CA ILE A 37 -5.03 1.02 -1.69
C ILE A 37 -5.37 -0.41 -2.13
N ARG A 38 -6.52 -0.63 -2.78
CA ARG A 38 -6.93 -1.96 -3.25
C ARG A 38 -5.97 -2.52 -4.30
N GLU A 39 -5.51 -1.68 -5.23
CA GLU A 39 -4.53 -2.08 -6.25
C GLU A 39 -3.20 -2.50 -5.61
N ILE A 40 -2.66 -1.70 -4.69
CA ILE A 40 -1.41 -1.98 -3.99
C ILE A 40 -1.56 -3.25 -3.14
N HIS A 41 -2.65 -3.35 -2.37
CA HIS A 41 -2.95 -4.53 -1.57
C HIS A 41 -3.03 -5.81 -2.42
N SER A 42 -3.72 -5.76 -3.55
CA SER A 42 -3.83 -6.90 -4.48
C SER A 42 -2.46 -7.36 -4.98
N LYS A 43 -1.60 -6.41 -5.39
CA LYS A 43 -0.22 -6.72 -5.80
C LYS A 43 0.60 -7.35 -4.68
N MET A 44 0.51 -6.81 -3.46
CA MET A 44 1.25 -7.31 -2.30
C MET A 44 0.79 -8.71 -1.88
N VAL A 45 -0.52 -8.96 -1.79
CA VAL A 45 -1.07 -10.29 -1.48
C VAL A 45 -0.70 -11.30 -2.57
N SER A 46 -0.72 -10.89 -3.84
CA SER A 46 -0.28 -11.77 -4.93
C SER A 46 1.21 -12.14 -4.82
N ALA A 47 2.05 -11.23 -4.34
CA ALA A 47 3.48 -11.49 -4.14
C ALA A 47 3.75 -12.32 -2.86
N LEU A 48 2.95 -12.12 -1.82
CA LEU A 48 3.12 -12.69 -0.48
C LEU A 48 1.82 -13.35 0.03
N PRO A 49 1.34 -14.42 -0.63
CA PRO A 49 -0.01 -14.97 -0.43
C PRO A 49 -0.25 -15.61 0.94
N ARG A 50 0.81 -15.85 1.72
CA ARG A 50 0.72 -16.44 3.07
C ARG A 50 0.56 -15.39 4.17
N TYR A 51 0.75 -14.12 3.84
CA TYR A 51 0.70 -13.04 4.80
C TYR A 51 -0.66 -12.33 4.70
N GLN A 52 -1.18 -11.92 5.85
CA GLN A 52 -2.25 -10.94 5.93
C GLN A 52 -1.59 -9.56 5.84
N ILE A 53 -1.93 -8.78 4.83
CA ILE A 53 -1.24 -7.53 4.52
C ILE A 53 -2.23 -6.39 4.59
N ASP A 54 -1.96 -5.40 5.42
CA ASP A 54 -2.69 -4.14 5.44
C ASP A 54 -1.83 -3.02 4.86
N VAL A 55 -2.45 -2.19 4.03
CA VAL A 55 -1.80 -1.07 3.34
C VAL A 55 -2.43 0.23 3.80
N ASP A 56 -1.61 1.12 4.37
CA ASP A 56 -1.98 2.49 4.67
C ASP A 56 -1.36 3.41 3.63
N LEU A 57 -2.20 4.13 2.87
CA LEU A 57 -1.73 5.10 1.86
C LEU A 57 -1.87 6.50 2.42
N ASP A 58 -0.79 7.28 2.37
CA ASP A 58 -0.73 8.64 2.88
C ASP A 58 -0.18 9.59 1.82
N VAL A 59 -0.66 10.83 1.82
CA VAL A 59 -0.17 11.86 0.87
C VAL A 59 0.96 12.61 1.57
N LYS A 60 2.12 12.69 0.93
CA LYS A 60 3.31 13.33 1.50
C LYS A 60 3.38 14.82 1.19
#